data_AF-A0AA95EU33-F1
#
_entry.id   AF-A0AA95EU33-F1
#
_cell.length_a   1.000
_cell.length_b   1.000
_cell.length_c   1.000
_cell.angle_alpha   90.00
_cell.angle_beta   90.00
_cell.angle_gamma   90.00
#
_symmetry.space_group_name_H-M   'P 1'
#
loop_
_entity.id
_entity.type
_entity.pdbx_description
1 polymer ?
#
loop_
_entity_poly.entity_id
_entity_poly.type
_entity_poly.pdbx_seq_one_letter_code
_entity_poly.pdbx_strand_id
1 'polypeptide(L)'
;MVSSAGGKDKLQAALDAAVVRAASERSADVPVIQLGVFSNLANAQAVAGRFTELGRATATPITVGGKTMQSVRLVLADRSMSGQDAVESVRAAGLSGAYLVTR
;
A
#
# COMPACT_ATOMS: atom_id res chain seq x y z
N MET A 1 -40.24 9.78 23.67
CA MET A 1 -39.50 8.72 22.94
C MET A 1 -38.85 9.40 21.74
N VAL A 2 -37.60 9.86 21.85
CA VAL A 2 -36.96 10.66 20.79
C VAL A 2 -35.53 10.18 20.53
N SER A 3 -35.36 9.62 19.33
CA SER A 3 -34.19 9.71 18.45
C SER A 3 -32.78 9.46 19.02
N SER A 4 -32.45 8.18 19.32
CA SER A 4 -31.06 7.71 19.46
C SER A 4 -30.45 7.14 18.17
N ALA A 5 -31.21 7.10 17.06
CA ALA A 5 -30.74 6.55 15.78
C ALA A 5 -29.83 7.54 15.03
N GLY A 6 -30.29 8.78 14.78
CA GLY A 6 -29.55 9.75 13.97
C GLY A 6 -28.24 10.29 14.57
N GLY A 7 -27.97 10.03 15.85
CA GLY A 7 -26.69 10.35 16.48
C GLY A 7 -25.58 9.35 16.15
N LYS A 8 -25.93 8.07 16.02
CA LYS A 8 -24.99 7.01 15.62
C LYS A 8 -24.56 7.16 14.16
N ASP A 9 -25.50 7.51 13.28
CA ASP A 9 -25.21 7.71 11.85
C ASP A 9 -24.26 8.89 11.60
N LYS A 10 -24.46 10.00 12.32
CA LYS A 10 -23.56 11.18 12.24
C LYS A 10 -22.18 10.91 12.81
N LEU A 11 -22.11 10.17 13.92
CA LEU A 11 -20.84 9.75 14.50
C LEU A 11 -20.09 8.82 13.55
N GLN A 12 -20.77 7.83 12.98
CA GLN A 12 -20.15 6.88 12.05
C GLN A 12 -19.66 7.56 10.76
N ALA A 13 -20.41 8.52 10.22
CA ALA A 13 -19.96 9.33 9.08
C ALA A 13 -18.74 10.22 9.42
N ALA A 14 -18.69 10.77 10.64
CA ALA A 14 -17.55 11.56 11.09
C ALA A 14 -16.30 10.68 11.30
N LEU A 15 -16.46 9.45 11.80
CA LEU A 15 -15.36 8.49 11.89
C LEU A 15 -14.88 8.07 10.50
N ASP A 16 -15.78 7.79 9.57
CA ASP A 16 -15.41 7.41 8.19
C ASP A 16 -14.65 8.55 7.49
N ALA A 17 -15.14 9.79 7.59
CA ALA A 17 -14.45 10.96 7.08
C ALA A 17 -13.08 11.20 7.74
N ALA A 18 -12.97 10.98 9.06
CA ALA A 18 -11.70 11.08 9.77
C ALA A 18 -10.73 9.97 9.35
N VAL A 19 -11.22 8.75 9.10
CA VAL A 19 -10.42 7.64 8.57
C VAL A 19 -9.95 7.93 7.15
N VAL A 20 -10.82 8.45 6.27
CA VAL A 20 -10.47 8.85 4.90
C VAL A 20 -9.44 9.97 4.91
N ARG A 21 -9.60 10.97 5.79
CA ARG A 21 -8.66 12.08 5.95
C ARG A 21 -7.32 11.60 6.49
N ALA A 22 -7.30 10.82 7.57
CA ALA A 22 -6.08 10.24 8.13
C ALA A 22 -5.39 9.29 7.14
N ALA A 23 -6.14 8.55 6.32
CA ALA A 23 -5.60 7.70 5.27
C ALA A 23 -5.00 8.50 4.10
N SER A 24 -5.61 9.66 3.77
CA SER A 24 -5.12 10.59 2.76
C SER A 24 -3.87 11.35 3.24
N GLU A 25 -3.86 11.80 4.50
CA GLU A 25 -2.71 12.45 5.15
C GLU A 25 -1.56 11.45 5.40
N ARG A 26 -1.86 10.19 5.76
CA ARG A 26 -0.85 9.10 5.76
C ARG A 26 -0.30 8.80 4.38
N SER A 27 -1.08 9.02 3.35
CA SER A 27 -0.71 8.71 1.99
C SER A 27 0.23 9.75 1.37
N ALA A 28 0.09 11.02 1.73
CA ALA A 28 0.82 12.11 1.09
C ALA A 28 2.34 12.13 1.38
N ASP A 29 2.79 11.46 2.44
CA ASP A 29 4.17 11.58 2.94
C ASP A 29 4.92 10.24 3.07
N VAL A 30 4.23 9.11 2.85
CA VAL A 30 4.83 7.79 3.06
C VAL A 30 5.38 7.25 1.72
N PRO A 31 6.69 6.96 1.64
CA PRO A 31 7.30 6.43 0.43
C PRO A 31 6.64 5.10 0.04
N VAL A 32 6.26 5.01 -1.24
CA VAL A 32 5.71 3.80 -1.83
C VAL A 32 6.74 3.23 -2.79
N ILE A 33 6.98 1.93 -2.71
CA ILE A 33 7.94 1.23 -3.56
C ILE A 33 7.17 0.23 -4.41
N GLN A 34 7.36 0.29 -5.72
CA GLN A 34 6.87 -0.75 -6.60
C GLN A 34 7.90 -1.89 -6.61
N LEU A 35 7.49 -3.04 -6.08
CA LEU A 35 8.32 -4.24 -6.00
C LEU A 35 8.40 -4.96 -7.35
N GLY A 36 7.33 -4.88 -8.14
CA GLY A 36 7.28 -5.48 -9.47
C GLY A 36 5.86 -5.69 -9.98
N VAL A 37 5.77 -6.29 -11.17
CA VAL A 37 4.53 -6.72 -11.80
C VAL A 37 4.65 -8.20 -12.11
N PHE A 38 3.68 -8.99 -11.65
CA PHE A 38 3.70 -10.44 -11.75
C PHE A 38 2.47 -10.94 -12.50
N SER A 39 2.64 -11.90 -13.40
CA SER A 39 1.54 -12.57 -14.09
C SER A 39 0.78 -13.57 -13.20
N ASN A 40 1.35 -13.97 -12.05
CA ASN A 40 0.79 -14.94 -11.13
C ASN A 40 0.54 -14.33 -9.75
N LEU A 41 -0.69 -14.46 -9.24
CA LEU A 41 -1.10 -13.96 -7.93
C LEU A 41 -0.36 -14.61 -6.76
N ALA A 42 -0.09 -15.91 -6.82
CA ALA A 42 0.64 -16.60 -5.76
C ALA A 42 2.09 -16.06 -5.64
N ASN A 43 2.73 -15.78 -6.78
CA ASN A 43 4.06 -15.16 -6.78
C ASN A 43 4.03 -13.73 -6.25
N ALA A 44 3.03 -12.94 -6.66
CA ALA A 44 2.82 -11.59 -6.13
C ALA A 44 2.61 -11.58 -4.62
N GLN A 45 1.83 -12.52 -4.09
CA GLN A 45 1.58 -12.65 -2.65
C GLN A 45 2.81 -13.14 -1.89
N ALA A 46 3.55 -14.13 -2.43
CA ALA A 46 4.79 -14.61 -1.83
C ALA A 46 5.84 -13.49 -1.75
N VAL A 47 5.97 -12.69 -2.81
CA VAL A 47 6.83 -11.51 -2.82
C VAL A 47 6.34 -10.47 -1.81
N ALA A 48 5.05 -10.13 -1.81
CA ALA A 48 4.48 -9.19 -0.85
C ALA A 48 4.74 -9.62 0.61
N GLY A 49 4.58 -10.91 0.91
CA GLY A 49 4.82 -11.51 2.22
C GLY A 49 6.25 -11.37 2.73
N ARG A 50 7.26 -11.35 1.84
CA ARG A 50 8.67 -11.18 2.23
C ARG A 50 9.00 -9.79 2.77
N PHE A 51 8.19 -8.79 2.41
CA PHE A 51 8.46 -7.39 2.76
C PHE A 51 7.44 -6.82 3.76
N THR A 52 6.62 -7.67 4.38
CA THR A 52 5.64 -7.22 5.39
C THR A 52 6.29 -6.64 6.65
N GLU A 53 7.55 -6.99 6.92
CA GLU A 53 8.32 -6.42 8.04
C GLU A 53 8.76 -4.98 7.76
N LEU A 54 8.98 -4.62 6.49
CA LEU A 54 9.31 -3.26 6.08
C LEU A 54 8.06 -2.35 6.02
N GLY A 55 6.88 -2.95 5.89
CA GLY A 55 5.63 -2.23 5.91
C GLY A 55 4.47 -2.97 5.28
N ARG A 56 3.53 -2.22 4.72
CA ARG A 56 2.31 -2.78 4.16
C ARG A 56 2.48 -3.07 2.67
N ALA A 57 2.68 -4.34 2.33
CA ALA A 57 2.66 -4.80 0.95
C ALA A 57 1.22 -5.04 0.45
N THR A 58 0.94 -4.63 -0.78
CA THR A 58 -0.36 -4.79 -1.44
C THR A 58 -0.15 -5.31 -2.86
N ALA A 59 -0.94 -6.30 -3.26
CA ALA A 59 -1.01 -6.78 -4.63
C ALA A 59 -2.32 -6.29 -5.25
N THR A 60 -2.23 -5.53 -6.34
CA THR A 60 -3.40 -4.98 -7.03
C THR A 60 -3.44 -5.48 -8.46
N PRO A 61 -4.58 -5.99 -8.95
CA PRO A 61 -4.71 -6.39 -10.35
C PRO A 61 -4.60 -5.15 -11.25
N ILE A 62 -3.78 -5.25 -12.29
CA ILE A 62 -3.59 -4.25 -13.33
C ILE A 62 -3.65 -4.91 -14.71
N THR A 63 -4.00 -4.15 -15.74
CA THR A 63 -3.97 -4.63 -17.13
C THR A 63 -2.71 -4.12 -17.82
N VAL A 64 -1.88 -5.04 -18.33
CA VAL A 64 -0.66 -4.72 -19.09
C VAL A 64 -0.71 -5.45 -20.42
N GLY A 65 -0.77 -4.72 -21.53
CA GLY A 65 -0.84 -5.31 -22.88
C GLY A 65 -2.01 -6.28 -23.07
N GLY A 66 -3.18 -5.97 -22.50
CA GLY A 66 -4.38 -6.81 -22.59
C GLY A 66 -4.41 -8.03 -21.65
N LYS A 67 -3.39 -8.20 -20.79
CA LYS A 67 -3.32 -9.29 -19.80
C LYS A 67 -3.47 -8.75 -18.38
N THR A 68 -4.24 -9.44 -17.55
CA THR A 68 -4.31 -9.16 -16.12
C THR A 68 -3.02 -9.60 -15.44
N MET A 69 -2.35 -8.67 -14.79
CA MET A 69 -1.16 -8.88 -13.97
C MET A 69 -1.40 -8.33 -12.57
N GLN A 70 -0.47 -8.57 -11.65
CA GLN A 70 -0.52 -8.13 -10.27
C GLN A 70 0.62 -7.16 -10.02
N SER A 71 0.29 -5.90 -9.79
CA SER A 71 1.25 -4.89 -9.33
C SER A 71 1.42 -5.06 -7.83
N VAL A 72 2.66 -5.28 -7.39
CA VAL A 72 2.98 -5.35 -5.96
C VAL A 72 3.63 -4.05 -5.53
N ARG A 73 3.03 -3.41 -4.53
CA ARG A 73 3.47 -2.15 -3.95
C ARG A 73 3.67 -2.31 -2.45
N LEU A 74 4.76 -1.77 -1.95
CA LEU A 74 5.10 -1.70 -0.54
C LEU A 74 4.98 -0.26 -0.06
N VAL A 75 4.17 -0.04 0.96
CA VAL A 75 4.09 1.23 1.69
C VAL A 75 4.94 1.05 2.95
N LEU A 76 6.00 1.84 3.11
CA LEU A 76 6.89 1.69 4.27
C LEU A 76 6.13 2.01 5.57
N ALA A 77 6.38 1.22 6.61
CA ALA A 77 5.84 1.50 7.94
C ALA A 77 6.68 2.55 8.68
N ASP A 78 8.00 2.48 8.50
CA ASP A 78 8.95 3.45 9.06
C ASP A 78 9.09 4.66 8.13
N ARG A 79 8.82 5.86 8.67
CA ARG A 79 8.95 7.13 7.95
C ARG A 79 10.36 7.71 8.01
N SER A 80 11.18 7.20 8.92
CA SER A 80 12.60 7.57 9.06
C SER A 80 13.46 6.86 8.02
N MET A 81 12.96 5.73 7.48
CA MET A 81 13.60 5.01 6.39
C MET A 81 13.38 5.77 5.08
N SER A 82 14.47 6.20 4.44
CA SER A 82 14.37 6.83 3.13
C SER A 82 13.84 5.81 2.13
N GLY A 83 12.99 6.28 1.20
CA GLY A 83 12.51 5.43 0.12
C GLY A 83 13.64 4.82 -0.72
N GLN A 84 14.81 5.48 -0.78
CA GLN A 84 15.99 4.99 -1.49
C GLN A 84 16.66 3.81 -0.76
N ASP A 85 16.88 3.91 0.56
CA ASP A 85 17.40 2.82 1.40
C ASP A 85 16.52 1.56 1.33
N ALA A 86 15.20 1.79 1.26
CA ALA A 86 14.23 0.71 1.15
C ALA A 86 14.24 0.06 -0.24
N VAL A 87 14.44 0.83 -1.31
CA VAL A 87 14.65 0.27 -2.66
C VAL A 87 15.93 -0.57 -2.68
N GLU A 88 17.02 -0.11 -2.06
CA GLU A 88 18.26 -0.89 -1.98
C GLU A 88 18.08 -2.19 -1.20
N SER A 89 17.38 -2.14 -0.07
CA SER A 89 17.03 -3.33 0.73
C SER A 89 16.22 -4.34 -0.09
N VAL A 90 15.24 -3.85 -0.85
CA VAL A 90 14.40 -4.67 -1.74
C VAL A 90 15.22 -5.28 -2.90
N ARG A 91 16.14 -4.51 -3.48
CA ARG A 91 17.03 -4.98 -4.55
C ARG A 91 18.02 -6.02 -4.05
N ALA A 92 18.60 -5.82 -2.86
CA ALA A 92 19.46 -6.79 -2.20
C ALA A 92 18.73 -8.11 -1.93
N ALA A 93 17.42 -8.07 -1.67
CA ALA A 93 16.56 -9.24 -1.53
C ALA A 93 16.16 -9.90 -2.88
N GLY A 94 16.73 -9.46 -4.01
CA GLY A 94 16.57 -10.08 -5.32
C GLY A 94 15.51 -9.43 -6.24
N LEU A 95 14.93 -8.30 -5.86
CA LEU A 95 14.01 -7.54 -6.70
C LEU A 95 14.69 -6.36 -7.38
N SER A 96 15.62 -6.65 -8.29
CA SER A 96 16.44 -5.63 -8.99
C SER A 96 15.60 -4.57 -9.73
N GLY A 97 14.39 -4.92 -10.16
CA GLY A 97 13.46 -4.03 -10.84
C GLY A 97 12.63 -3.14 -9.92
N ALA A 98 12.85 -3.16 -8.60
CA ALA A 98 12.12 -2.32 -7.68
C ALA A 98 12.51 -0.85 -7.83
N TYR A 99 11.51 0.03 -7.71
CA TYR A 99 11.69 1.47 -7.81
C TYR A 99 10.75 2.25 -6.90
N LEU A 100 11.18 3.44 -6.52
CA LEU A 100 10.37 4.37 -5.74
C LEU A 100 9.24 4.93 -6.62
N VAL A 101 8.02 4.84 -6.12
CA VAL A 101 6.84 5.51 -6.69
C VAL A 101 6.64 6.81 -5.95
N THR A 102 7.11 7.90 -6.54
CA THR A 102 6.73 9.26 -6.13
C THR A 102 5.33 9.54 -6.71
N ARG A 103 4.43 10.08 -5.89
CA ARG A 103 3.14 10.59 -6.36
C ARG A 103 3.32 11.93 -7.04
#